data_AF-A0A699RZN4-F1
#
_entry.id   AF-A0A699RZN4-F1
#
_cell.length_a   1.000
_cell.length_b   1.000
_cell.length_c   1.000
_cell.angle_alpha   90.00
_cell.angle_beta   90.00
_cell.angle_gamma   90.00
#
_symmetry.space_group_name_H-M   'P 1'
#
loop_
_entity.id
_entity.type
_entity.pdbx_description
1 polymer ?
#
loop_
_entity_poly.entity_id
_entity_poly.type
_entity_poly.pdbx_seq_one_letter_code
_entity_poly.pdbx_strand_id
1 'polypeptide(L)'
;TIGQNRASWSDKLDDALWTFRTAYKTPIGCLPYKLVYGKACHLLIELEHKAYWALKETNFDLSVAGDHRKIQLNKLNELRDHAYENSLIYKEKTKRIHDSKIKNRVFNVSDQVLLFNSRLKIFSGKLKSR
;
A
#
# COMPACT_ATOMS: atom_id res chain seq x y z
N THR A 1 14.88 25.60 -10.05
CA THR A 1 15.28 27.00 -10.29
C THR A 1 14.14 27.68 -11.04
N ILE A 2 13.26 28.40 -10.33
CA ILE A 2 12.08 29.05 -10.95
C ILE A 2 12.57 30.32 -11.63
N GLY A 3 12.50 30.36 -12.97
CA GLY A 3 12.90 31.53 -13.76
C GLY A 3 12.06 32.76 -13.41
N GLN A 4 12.73 33.78 -12.85
CA GLN A 4 12.10 35.07 -12.53
C GLN A 4 11.93 35.89 -13.80
N ASN A 5 10.69 35.93 -14.32
CA ASN A 5 10.31 36.90 -15.33
C ASN A 5 9.87 38.19 -14.60
N ARG A 6 10.66 39.27 -14.67
CA ARG A 6 10.40 40.54 -13.95
C ARG A 6 9.09 41.26 -14.36
N ALA A 7 8.45 40.82 -15.42
CA ALA A 7 7.24 41.44 -15.96
C ALA A 7 5.91 40.94 -15.33
N SER A 8 5.91 39.90 -14.49
CA SER A 8 4.69 39.33 -13.88
C SER A 8 4.47 39.70 -12.41
N TRP A 9 5.16 40.72 -11.92
CA TRP A 9 5.03 41.18 -10.52
C TRP A 9 3.71 41.91 -10.27
N SER A 10 3.20 42.66 -11.25
CA SER A 10 1.89 43.32 -11.15
C SER A 10 0.78 42.30 -10.94
N ASP A 11 0.83 41.19 -11.67
CA ASP A 11 -0.21 40.16 -11.65
C ASP A 11 -0.27 39.41 -10.33
N LYS A 12 0.81 39.47 -9.53
CA LYS A 12 0.91 38.86 -8.19
C LYS A 12 0.82 39.87 -7.06
N LEU A 13 0.70 41.16 -7.38
CA LEU A 13 0.68 42.23 -6.38
C LEU A 13 -0.57 42.13 -5.50
N ASP A 14 -1.72 41.83 -6.10
CA ASP A 14 -2.98 41.63 -5.37
C ASP A 14 -2.90 40.42 -4.44
N ASP A 15 -2.37 39.28 -4.91
CA ASP A 15 -2.14 38.09 -4.09
C ASP A 15 -1.14 38.34 -2.95
N ALA A 16 -0.07 39.10 -3.21
CA ALA A 16 0.94 39.46 -2.20
C ALA A 16 0.37 40.42 -1.14
N LEU A 17 -0.41 41.42 -1.53
CA LEU A 17 -1.14 42.30 -0.61
C LEU A 17 -2.18 41.52 0.19
N TRP A 18 -2.84 40.55 -0.44
CA TRP A 18 -3.82 39.69 0.21
C TRP A 18 -3.20 38.80 1.28
N THR A 19 -2.10 38.12 0.96
CA THR A 19 -1.35 37.29 1.92
C THR A 19 -0.80 38.14 3.07
N PHE A 20 -0.29 39.34 2.80
CA PHE A 20 0.11 40.26 3.86
C PHE A 20 -1.05 40.63 4.80
N ARG A 21 -2.24 40.88 4.27
CA ARG A 21 -3.43 41.26 5.06
C ARG A 21 -4.00 40.12 5.91
N THR A 22 -3.80 38.87 5.49
CA THR A 22 -4.49 37.67 6.03
C THR A 22 -3.57 36.64 6.71
N ALA A 23 -2.27 36.63 6.42
CA ALA A 23 -1.32 35.67 7.00
C ALA A 23 -0.35 36.32 8.00
N TYR A 24 -0.03 37.61 7.83
CA TYR A 24 0.86 38.32 8.75
C TYR A 24 0.15 38.61 10.08
N LYS A 25 0.73 38.17 11.19
CA LYS A 25 0.28 38.56 12.54
C LYS A 25 1.16 39.70 13.02
N THR A 26 0.54 40.81 13.41
CA THR A 26 1.24 41.91 14.09
C THR A 26 1.82 41.41 15.42
N PRO A 27 2.80 42.11 16.02
CA PRO A 27 3.33 41.77 17.35
C PRO A 27 2.27 41.68 18.46
N ILE A 28 1.10 42.30 18.25
CA ILE A 28 -0.08 42.26 19.13
C ILE A 28 -0.97 41.01 18.88
N GLY A 29 -0.65 40.20 17.87
CA GLY A 29 -1.39 38.98 17.49
C GLY A 29 -2.59 39.23 16.58
N CYS A 30 -2.83 40.48 16.16
CA CYS A 30 -3.95 40.86 15.28
C CYS A 30 -3.57 40.81 13.80
N LEU A 31 -4.53 40.44 12.96
CA LEU A 31 -4.43 40.49 11.50
C LEU A 31 -4.55 41.95 11.02
N PRO A 32 -3.69 42.41 10.09
CA PRO A 32 -3.75 43.76 9.53
C PRO A 32 -5.14 44.12 8.99
N TYR A 33 -5.85 43.17 8.36
CA TYR A 33 -7.21 43.40 7.88
C TYR A 33 -8.20 43.77 9.00
N LYS A 34 -8.13 43.07 10.15
CA LYS A 34 -8.99 43.31 11.31
C LYS A 34 -8.72 44.69 11.92
N LEU A 35 -7.49 45.17 11.83
CA LEU A 35 -7.07 46.47 12.36
C LEU A 35 -7.58 47.63 11.49
N VAL A 36 -7.61 47.46 10.17
CA VAL A 36 -8.09 48.47 9.22
C VAL A 36 -9.61 48.55 9.16
N TYR A 37 -10.29 47.41 9.15
CA TYR A 37 -11.75 47.36 8.91
C TYR A 37 -12.57 47.07 10.17
N GLY A 38 -11.93 46.83 11.32
CA GLY A 38 -12.59 46.59 12.61
C GLY A 38 -13.40 45.28 12.71
N LYS A 39 -13.54 44.54 11.61
CA LYS A 39 -14.32 43.29 11.50
C LYS A 39 -13.46 42.15 10.94
N ALA A 40 -13.80 40.92 11.31
CA ALA A 40 -13.23 39.74 10.65
C ALA A 40 -13.66 39.73 9.18
N CYS A 41 -12.75 39.33 8.29
CA CYS A 41 -12.99 39.28 6.86
C CYS A 41 -14.10 38.23 6.56
N HIS A 42 -15.25 38.63 6.02
CA HIS A 42 -16.31 37.69 5.60
C HIS A 42 -15.78 36.63 4.62
N LEU A 43 -14.80 37.00 3.80
CA LEU A 43 -14.16 36.12 2.83
C LEU A 43 -13.33 34.98 3.46
N LEU A 44 -12.76 35.17 4.66
CA LEU A 44 -12.04 34.08 5.35
C LEU A 44 -13.00 32.95 5.75
N ILE A 45 -14.19 33.31 6.22
CA ILE A 45 -15.26 32.35 6.56
C ILE A 45 -15.75 31.62 5.31
N GLU A 46 -15.90 32.33 4.18
CA GLU A 46 -16.28 31.68 2.92
C GLU A 46 -15.21 30.71 2.41
N LEU A 47 -13.91 31.05 2.56
CA LEU A 47 -12.81 30.16 2.20
C LEU A 47 -12.72 28.94 3.12
N GLU A 48 -12.88 29.12 4.43
CA GLU A 48 -12.96 28.01 5.39
C GLU A 48 -14.18 27.12 5.10
N HIS A 49 -15.33 27.71 4.80
CA HIS A 49 -16.54 26.98 4.44
C HIS A 49 -16.38 26.24 3.10
N LYS A 50 -15.77 26.85 2.09
CA LYS A 50 -15.44 26.18 0.80
C LYS A 50 -14.44 25.04 1.00
N ALA A 51 -13.41 25.23 1.82
CA ALA A 51 -12.45 24.17 2.16
C ALA A 51 -13.13 23.02 2.92
N TYR A 52 -14.03 23.35 3.86
CA TYR A 52 -14.84 22.38 4.59
C TYR A 52 -15.77 21.59 3.65
N TRP A 53 -16.44 22.26 2.71
CA TRP A 53 -17.30 21.60 1.73
C TRP A 53 -16.52 20.74 0.75
N ALA A 54 -15.36 21.20 0.26
CA ALA A 54 -14.48 20.38 -0.56
C ALA A 54 -14.00 19.14 0.20
N LEU A 55 -13.62 19.28 1.48
CA LEU A 55 -13.23 18.15 2.32
C LEU A 55 -14.40 17.17 2.52
N LYS A 56 -15.61 17.69 2.75
CA LYS A 56 -16.84 16.89 2.86
C LYS A 56 -17.21 16.18 1.56
N GLU A 57 -16.97 16.80 0.41
CA GLU A 57 -17.19 16.23 -0.92
C GLU A 57 -16.13 15.16 -1.26
N THR A 58 -14.87 15.36 -0.83
CA THR A 58 -13.81 14.35 -0.97
C THR A 58 -13.91 13.19 0.01
N ASN A 59 -14.77 13.28 1.04
CA ASN A 59 -15.19 12.14 1.84
C ASN A 59 -16.14 11.26 1.00
N PHE A 60 -15.60 10.64 -0.05
CA PHE A 60 -16.15 9.43 -0.62
C PHE A 60 -16.56 8.50 0.53
N ASP A 61 -17.78 7.94 0.46
CA ASP A 61 -18.38 7.13 1.51
C ASP A 61 -17.39 6.10 2.06
N LEU A 62 -16.73 6.47 3.16
CA LEU A 62 -15.66 5.68 3.76
C LEU A 62 -16.17 4.28 4.14
N SER A 63 -17.46 4.20 4.49
CA SER A 63 -18.17 2.94 4.73
C SER A 63 -18.20 2.08 3.47
N VAL A 64 -18.63 2.63 2.33
CA VAL A 64 -18.73 1.90 1.05
C VAL A 64 -17.37 1.45 0.56
N ALA A 65 -16.35 2.30 0.69
CA ALA A 65 -14.96 1.93 0.37
C ALA A 65 -14.43 0.83 1.30
N GLY A 66 -14.76 0.91 2.60
CA GLY A 66 -14.42 -0.11 3.60
C GLY A 66 -15.06 -1.46 3.31
N ASP A 67 -16.36 -1.47 2.98
CA ASP A 67 -17.11 -2.67 2.63
C ASP A 67 -16.59 -3.30 1.33
N HIS A 68 -16.30 -2.48 0.32
CA HIS A 68 -15.69 -2.95 -0.92
C HIS A 68 -14.32 -3.62 -0.67
N ARG A 69 -13.47 -2.99 0.14
CA ARG A 69 -12.16 -3.55 0.52
C ARG A 69 -12.30 -4.87 1.27
N LYS A 70 -13.26 -4.98 2.18
CA LYS A 70 -13.54 -6.23 2.92
C LYS A 70 -13.92 -7.37 1.97
N ILE A 71 -14.77 -7.10 0.99
CA ILE A 71 -15.15 -8.09 -0.03
C ILE A 71 -13.93 -8.53 -0.87
N GLN A 72 -13.10 -7.58 -1.30
CA GLN A 72 -11.87 -7.90 -2.05
C GLN A 72 -10.92 -8.79 -1.23
N LEU A 73 -10.72 -8.50 0.05
CA LEU A 73 -9.87 -9.30 0.93
C LEU A 73 -10.40 -10.72 1.12
N ASN A 74 -11.72 -10.88 1.29
CA ASN A 74 -12.33 -12.20 1.40
C ASN A 74 -12.12 -13.03 0.13
N LYS A 75 -12.32 -12.43 -1.05
CA LYS A 75 -12.09 -13.08 -2.34
C LYS A 75 -10.64 -13.53 -2.51
N LEU A 76 -9.68 -12.70 -2.09
CA LEU A 76 -8.26 -13.08 -2.10
C LEU A 76 -7.96 -14.25 -1.16
N ASN A 77 -8.60 -14.30 0.00
CA ASN A 77 -8.42 -15.39 0.94
C ASN A 77 -8.94 -16.72 0.37
N GLU A 78 -10.12 -16.72 -0.23
CA GLU A 78 -10.69 -17.91 -0.89
C GLU A 78 -9.78 -18.44 -2.01
N LEU A 79 -9.22 -17.56 -2.84
CA LEU A 79 -8.27 -17.96 -3.89
C LEU A 79 -7.00 -18.60 -3.31
N ARG A 80 -6.52 -18.07 -2.19
CA ARG A 80 -5.34 -18.59 -1.50
C ARG A 80 -5.62 -19.98 -0.95
N ASP A 81 -6.76 -20.17 -0.30
CA ASP A 81 -7.16 -21.46 0.28
C ASP A 81 -7.32 -22.52 -0.82
N HIS A 82 -7.96 -22.16 -1.93
CA HIS A 82 -8.05 -23.03 -3.10
C HIS A 82 -6.68 -23.40 -3.69
N ALA A 83 -5.74 -22.45 -3.75
CA ALA A 83 -4.38 -22.72 -4.22
C ALA A 83 -3.62 -23.68 -3.28
N TYR A 84 -3.79 -23.54 -1.96
CA TYR A 84 -3.18 -24.43 -0.97
C TYR A 84 -3.71 -25.86 -1.11
N GLU A 85 -5.03 -26.03 -1.18
CA GLU A 85 -5.64 -27.36 -1.36
C GLU A 85 -5.16 -28.02 -2.64
N ASN A 86 -5.14 -27.29 -3.76
CA ASN A 86 -4.61 -27.82 -5.02
C ASN A 86 -3.13 -28.21 -4.94
N SER A 87 -2.31 -27.43 -4.23
CA SER A 87 -0.91 -27.77 -4.00
C SER A 87 -0.75 -29.05 -3.19
N LEU A 88 -1.55 -29.22 -2.13
CA LEU A 88 -1.56 -30.43 -1.30
C LEU A 88 -1.96 -31.65 -2.11
N ILE A 89 -3.06 -31.57 -2.86
CA ILE A 89 -3.54 -32.64 -3.74
C ILE A 89 -2.48 -33.03 -4.77
N TYR A 90 -1.83 -32.05 -5.40
CA TYR A 90 -0.78 -32.33 -6.38
C TYR A 90 0.42 -33.06 -5.75
N LYS A 91 0.90 -32.58 -4.60
CA LYS A 91 2.00 -33.22 -3.86
C LYS A 91 1.66 -34.64 -3.47
N GLU A 92 0.43 -34.88 -2.99
CA GLU A 92 -0.01 -36.20 -2.57
C GLU A 92 -0.11 -37.16 -3.77
N LYS A 93 -0.73 -36.73 -4.88
CA LYS A 93 -0.79 -37.52 -6.12
C LYS A 93 0.60 -37.87 -6.63
N THR A 94 1.50 -36.89 -6.65
CA THR A 94 2.89 -37.10 -7.10
C THR A 94 3.63 -38.08 -6.19
N LYS A 95 3.43 -37.97 -4.87
CA LYS A 95 3.99 -38.90 -3.89
C LYS A 95 3.45 -40.33 -4.11
N ARG A 96 2.14 -40.51 -4.27
CA ARG A 96 1.55 -41.83 -4.53
C ARG A 96 2.11 -42.48 -5.80
N ILE A 97 2.27 -41.71 -6.87
CA ILE A 97 2.87 -42.19 -8.13
C ILE A 97 4.36 -42.52 -7.96
N HIS A 98 5.09 -41.72 -7.19
CA HIS A 98 6.49 -41.99 -6.88
C HIS A 98 6.62 -43.29 -6.08
N ASP A 99 5.86 -43.40 -4.99
CA ASP A 99 5.93 -44.52 -4.05
C ASP A 99 5.48 -45.84 -4.72
N SER A 100 4.49 -45.80 -5.62
CA SER A 100 4.08 -46.98 -6.40
C SER A 100 5.16 -47.50 -7.35
N LYS A 101 6.15 -46.67 -7.72
CA LYS A 101 7.29 -47.07 -8.56
C LYS A 101 8.48 -47.57 -7.74
N ILE A 102 8.48 -47.39 -6.42
CA ILE A 102 9.55 -47.88 -5.56
C ILE A 102 9.45 -49.40 -5.49
N LYS A 103 10.50 -50.08 -5.97
CA LYS A 103 10.62 -51.53 -5.82
C LYS A 103 11.18 -51.84 -4.44
N ASN A 104 10.53 -52.76 -3.71
CA ASN A 104 11.08 -53.31 -2.48
C ASN A 104 12.39 -54.05 -2.81
N ARG A 105 13.49 -53.57 -2.22
CA ARG A 105 14.80 -54.21 -2.30
C ARG A 105 15.16 -54.71 -0.91
N VAL A 106 15.48 -55.99 -0.82
CA VAL A 106 16.07 -56.59 0.38
C VAL A 106 17.58 -56.49 0.21
N PHE A 107 18.26 -55.95 1.22
CA PHE A 107 19.72 -55.82 1.25
C PHE A 107 20.30 -56.86 2.20
N ASN A 108 21.41 -57.46 1.81
CA ASN A 108 22.14 -58.41 2.62
C ASN A 108 23.37 -57.75 3.26
N VAL A 109 23.87 -58.38 4.33
CA VAL A 109 25.11 -57.97 4.98
C VAL A 109 26.24 -58.09 3.95
N SER A 110 26.99 -56.99 3.76
CA SER A 110 28.07 -56.79 2.77
C SER A 110 27.66 -56.15 1.43
N ASP A 111 26.36 -55.85 1.21
CA ASP A 111 25.94 -55.07 0.04
C ASP A 111 26.41 -53.61 0.14
N GLN A 112 27.02 -53.10 -0.93
CA GLN A 112 27.33 -51.66 -1.03
C GLN A 112 26.08 -50.88 -1.43
N VAL A 113 25.53 -50.11 -0.49
CA VAL A 113 24.35 -49.25 -0.69
C VAL A 113 24.68 -47.78 -0.50
N LEU A 114 24.11 -46.93 -1.35
CA LEU A 114 24.19 -45.48 -1.19
C LEU A 114 23.26 -45.03 -0.06
N LEU A 115 23.83 -44.60 1.06
CA LEU A 115 23.10 -44.00 2.16
C LEU A 115 22.84 -42.52 1.89
N PHE A 116 21.56 -42.12 1.83
CA PHE A 116 21.21 -40.70 1.75
C PHE A 116 21.28 -40.06 3.14
N ASN A 117 22.21 -39.13 3.35
CA ASN A 117 22.34 -38.37 4.59
C ASN A 117 21.69 -36.99 4.44
N SER A 118 20.49 -36.81 5.00
CA SER A 118 19.70 -35.57 4.89
C SER A 118 20.34 -34.36 5.60
N ARG A 119 21.31 -34.58 6.50
CA ARG A 119 22.03 -33.50 7.21
C ARG A 119 23.12 -32.86 6.35
N LEU A 120 23.61 -33.58 5.33
CA LEU A 120 24.56 -33.05 4.36
C LEU A 120 23.76 -32.53 3.16
N LYS A 121 23.37 -31.24 3.19
CA LYS A 121 22.80 -30.53 2.04
C LYS A 121 23.86 -30.36 0.95
N ILE A 122 24.18 -31.42 0.21
CA ILE A 122 25.19 -31.37 -0.86
C ILE A 122 24.57 -30.93 -2.20
N PHE A 123 23.23 -30.85 -2.33
CA PHE A 123 22.61 -30.40 -3.59
C PHE A 123 21.43 -29.44 -3.39
N SER A 124 21.40 -28.34 -4.16
CA SER A 124 20.35 -27.32 -4.18
C SER A 124 19.18 -27.64 -5.14
N GLY A 125 18.90 -28.91 -5.42
CA GLY A 125 17.85 -29.33 -6.33
C GLY A 125 17.30 -30.72 -6.01
N LYS A 126 16.02 -30.97 -6.35
CA LYS A 126 15.39 -32.30 -6.22
C LYS A 126 16.08 -33.29 -7.16
N LEU A 127 16.63 -34.37 -6.59
CA LEU A 127 17.13 -35.50 -7.38
C LEU A 127 15.95 -36.21 -8.04
N LYS A 128 15.98 -36.28 -9.38
CA LYS A 128 15.03 -37.08 -10.16
C LYS A 128 15.45 -38.54 -10.07
N SER A 129 14.55 -39.42 -9.64
CA SER A 129 14.76 -40.87 -9.75
C SER A 129 14.61 -41.30 -11.22
N ARG A 130 15.44 -42.25 -11.64
CA ARG A 130 15.38 -42.90 -12.95
C ARG A 130 14.41 -44.07 -12.89
#